data_AF-A0A1E4FGM7-F1
#
_entry.id   AF-A0A1E4FGM7-F1
#
_cell.length_a   1.000
_cell.length_b   1.000
_cell.length_c   1.000
_cell.angle_alpha   90.00
_cell.angle_beta   90.00
_cell.angle_gamma   90.00
#
_symmetry.space_group_name_H-M   'P 1'
#
loop_
_entity.id
_entity.type
_entity.pdbx_description
1 polymer ?
#
loop_
_entity_poly.entity_id
_entity_poly.type
_entity_poly.pdbx_seq_one_letter_code
_entity_poly.pdbx_strand_id
1 'polypeptide(L)'
;MESDAEKAERLSRGRAVAWPFLGLAVLVAHQGVFFAWNWDNVGILPMVIWTVLAIGMVALTLTGGRRLLPKRLRAFAEDEVTRANRDTAIRMGFLAGLIMSIIVFVVAPFEPLPAQRAAHLIFSMSLGISFLVFGLRELFSLG
;
A
#
# COMPACT_ATOMS: atom_id res chain seq x y z
N MET A 1 26.39 -19.10 17.33
CA MET A 1 25.19 -19.43 16.55
C MET A 1 24.12 -18.43 16.95
N GLU A 2 23.80 -17.48 16.07
CA GLU A 2 22.73 -16.50 16.28
C GLU A 2 21.41 -17.25 16.44
N SER A 3 20.63 -16.95 17.48
CA SER A 3 19.35 -17.62 17.75
C SER A 3 18.37 -17.35 16.60
N ASP A 4 17.52 -18.31 16.24
CA ASP A 4 16.46 -18.10 15.23
C ASP A 4 15.56 -16.91 15.60
N ALA A 5 15.46 -16.58 16.89
CA ALA A 5 14.78 -15.40 17.40
C ALA A 5 15.48 -14.08 17.02
N GLU A 6 16.80 -13.99 17.18
CA GLU A 6 17.59 -12.80 16.80
C GLU A 6 17.54 -12.54 15.29
N LYS A 7 17.58 -13.61 14.47
CA LYS A 7 17.38 -13.50 13.02
C LYS A 7 15.99 -13.01 12.65
N ALA A 8 14.95 -13.49 13.36
CA ALA A 8 13.58 -13.03 13.15
C ALA A 8 13.42 -11.55 13.49
N GLU A 9 14.03 -11.10 14.58
CA GLU A 9 13.97 -9.71 15.04
C GLU A 9 14.71 -8.74 14.09
N ARG A 10 15.89 -9.12 13.59
CA ARG A 10 16.59 -8.35 12.54
C ARG A 10 15.80 -8.25 11.24
N LEU A 11 15.17 -9.35 10.81
CA LEU A 11 14.29 -9.35 9.64
C LEU A 11 13.02 -8.51 9.87
N SER A 12 12.47 -8.53 11.09
CA SER A 12 11.34 -7.69 11.49
C SER A 12 11.70 -6.21 11.44
N ARG A 13 12.85 -5.81 12.00
CA ARG A 13 13.36 -4.43 11.95
C ARG A 13 13.63 -3.95 10.53
N GLY A 14 14.29 -4.76 9.70
CA GLY A 14 14.52 -4.41 8.29
C GLY A 14 13.22 -4.25 7.50
N ARG A 15 12.21 -5.06 7.83
CA ARG A 15 10.88 -5.02 7.22
C ARG A 15 10.09 -3.78 7.61
N ALA A 16 10.07 -3.42 8.90
CA ALA A 16 9.37 -2.24 9.39
C ALA A 16 9.90 -0.94 8.79
N VAL A 17 11.19 -0.89 8.47
CA VAL A 17 11.79 0.23 7.73
C VAL A 17 11.40 0.17 6.25
N ALA A 18 11.37 -1.01 5.62
CA ALA A 18 11.08 -1.14 4.19
C ALA A 18 9.63 -0.82 3.79
N TRP A 19 8.63 -1.18 4.61
CA TRP A 19 7.20 -0.95 4.29
C TRP A 19 6.78 0.51 4.06
N PRO A 20 7.17 1.49 4.91
CA PRO A 20 6.83 2.89 4.67
C PRO A 20 7.52 3.43 3.42
N PHE A 21 8.75 3.01 3.11
CA PHE A 21 9.41 3.36 1.85
C PHE A 21 8.77 2.69 0.63
N LEU A 22 8.27 1.45 0.75
CA LEU A 22 7.49 0.79 -0.30
C LEU A 22 6.15 1.50 -0.56
N GLY A 23 5.45 1.89 0.51
CA GLY A 23 4.23 2.70 0.42
C GLY A 23 4.46 4.05 -0.24
N LEU A 24 5.52 4.74 0.17
CA LEU A 24 5.94 6.01 -0.43
C LEU A 24 6.38 5.83 -1.89
N ALA A 25 7.17 4.80 -2.19
CA ALA A 25 7.61 4.50 -3.56
C ALA A 25 6.42 4.17 -4.47
N VAL A 26 5.41 3.48 -3.95
CA VAL A 26 4.18 3.18 -4.70
C VAL A 26 3.33 4.42 -4.91
N LEU A 27 3.25 5.31 -3.91
CA LEU A 27 2.62 6.61 -4.07
C LEU A 27 3.32 7.44 -5.14
N VAL A 28 4.65 7.55 -5.06
CA VAL A 28 5.47 8.32 -6.01
C VAL A 28 5.41 7.71 -7.41
N ALA A 29 5.51 6.38 -7.53
CA ALA A 29 5.36 5.68 -8.80
C ALA A 29 3.97 5.89 -9.40
N HIS A 30 2.90 5.81 -8.61
CA HIS A 30 1.55 6.10 -9.07
C HIS A 30 1.36 7.55 -9.50
N GLN A 31 1.95 8.53 -8.79
CA GLN A 31 1.87 9.94 -9.21
C GLN A 31 2.67 10.20 -10.49
N GLY A 32 3.87 9.62 -10.63
CA GLY A 32 4.66 9.73 -11.86
C GLY A 32 3.95 9.13 -13.07
N VAL A 33 3.31 7.98 -12.88
CA VAL A 33 2.45 7.33 -13.87
C VAL A 33 1.22 8.20 -14.17
N PHE A 34 0.59 8.81 -13.16
CA PHE A 34 -0.58 9.68 -13.32
C PHE A 34 -0.32 10.93 -14.17
N PHE A 35 0.83 11.57 -14.01
CA PHE A 35 1.21 12.77 -14.76
C PHE A 35 1.78 12.47 -16.15
N ALA A 36 2.36 11.29 -16.37
CA ALA A 36 2.93 10.89 -17.66
C ALA A 36 1.91 10.20 -18.59
N TRP A 37 0.76 9.76 -18.08
CA TRP A 37 -0.22 9.02 -18.87
C TRP A 37 -1.09 9.94 -19.72
N ASN A 38 -1.15 9.67 -21.02
CA ASN A 38 -2.19 10.24 -21.87
C ASN A 38 -3.50 9.47 -21.66
N TRP A 39 -4.35 10.00 -20.79
CA TRP A 39 -5.62 9.38 -20.39
C TRP A 39 -6.61 9.15 -21.54
N ASP A 40 -6.41 9.80 -22.69
CA ASP A 40 -7.26 9.65 -23.87
C ASP A 40 -6.91 8.40 -24.70
N ASN A 41 -5.69 7.86 -24.55
CA ASN A 41 -5.22 6.70 -25.32
C ASN A 41 -4.43 5.73 -24.43
N VAL A 42 -5.15 5.01 -23.59
CA VAL A 42 -4.57 3.99 -22.71
C VAL A 42 -4.46 2.65 -23.41
N GLY A 43 -3.24 2.19 -23.69
CA GLY A 43 -3.00 0.84 -24.19
C GLY A 43 -3.39 -0.25 -23.18
N ILE A 44 -3.84 -1.41 -23.69
CA ILE A 44 -4.28 -2.56 -22.88
C ILE A 44 -3.15 -3.06 -21.96
N LEU A 45 -1.92 -3.15 -22.48
CA LEU A 45 -0.80 -3.71 -21.72
C LEU A 45 -0.47 -2.90 -20.44
N PRO A 46 -0.28 -1.57 -20.50
CA PRO A 46 -0.14 -0.75 -19.30
C PRO A 46 -1.30 -0.89 -18.30
N MET A 47 -2.54 -1.00 -18.78
CA MET A 47 -3.72 -1.21 -17.93
C MET A 47 -3.66 -2.55 -17.19
N VAL A 48 -3.27 -3.63 -17.87
CA VAL A 48 -3.10 -4.96 -17.27
C VAL A 48 -1.98 -4.95 -16.24
N ILE A 49 -0.83 -4.36 -16.56
CA ILE A 49 0.31 -4.26 -15.63
C ILE A 49 -0.11 -3.51 -14.37
N TRP A 50 -0.77 -2.36 -14.52
CA TRP A 50 -1.27 -1.57 -13.40
C TRP A 50 -2.26 -2.37 -12.55
N THR A 51 -3.21 -3.07 -13.19
CA THR A 51 -4.22 -3.87 -12.48
C THR A 51 -3.59 -5.01 -11.69
N VAL A 52 -2.59 -5.70 -12.27
CA VAL A 52 -1.86 -6.78 -11.58
C VAL A 52 -1.11 -6.22 -10.37
N LEU A 53 -0.43 -5.08 -10.53
CA LEU A 53 0.25 -4.41 -9.42
C LEU A 53 -0.73 -3.98 -8.34
N ALA A 54 -1.86 -3.38 -8.72
CA ALA A 54 -2.92 -2.95 -7.81
C ALA A 54 -3.44 -4.13 -6.96
N ILE A 55 -3.79 -5.25 -7.60
CA ILE A 55 -4.22 -6.47 -6.91
C ILE A 55 -3.12 -7.01 -5.99
N GLY A 56 -1.87 -7.03 -6.46
CA GLY A 56 -0.72 -7.43 -5.67
C GLY A 56 -0.55 -6.59 -4.41
N MET A 57 -0.73 -5.28 -4.52
CA MET A 57 -0.61 -4.35 -3.40
C MET A 57 -1.76 -4.48 -2.39
N VAL A 58 -2.98 -4.72 -2.85
CA VAL A 58 -4.10 -5.08 -1.95
C VAL A 58 -3.78 -6.38 -1.21
N ALA A 59 -3.30 -7.40 -1.92
CA ALA A 59 -2.91 -8.67 -1.31
C ALA A 59 -1.77 -8.48 -0.28
N LEU A 60 -0.80 -7.61 -0.55
CA LEU A 60 0.26 -7.27 0.40
C LEU A 60 -0.29 -6.56 1.64
N THR A 61 -1.20 -5.60 1.46
CA THR A 61 -1.85 -4.87 2.57
C THR A 61 -2.61 -5.83 3.48
N LEU A 62 -3.40 -6.74 2.89
CA LEU A 62 -4.19 -7.72 3.64
C LEU A 62 -3.31 -8.77 4.35
N THR A 63 -2.18 -9.14 3.74
CA THR A 63 -1.29 -10.17 4.29
C THR A 63 -0.14 -9.63 5.15
N GLY A 64 0.08 -8.31 5.18
CA GLY A 64 1.27 -7.70 5.79
C GLY A 64 2.59 -8.25 5.22
N GLY A 65 2.57 -8.77 3.99
CA GLY A 65 3.69 -9.46 3.33
C GLY A 65 4.20 -10.72 4.03
N ARG A 66 3.38 -11.36 4.89
CA ARG A 66 3.68 -12.66 5.53
C ARG A 66 4.17 -13.72 4.54
N ARG A 67 3.64 -13.70 3.31
CA ARG A 67 4.00 -14.69 2.29
C ARG A 67 5.44 -14.55 1.78
N LEU A 68 6.04 -13.38 1.91
CA LEU A 68 7.44 -13.12 1.52
C LEU A 68 8.44 -13.69 2.54
N LEU A 69 7.98 -14.08 3.74
CA LEU A 69 8.83 -14.67 4.77
C LEU A 69 8.98 -16.20 4.60
N PRO A 70 10.16 -16.75 4.92
CA PRO A 70 10.38 -18.19 5.04
C PRO A 70 9.37 -18.82 6.00
N LYS A 71 8.87 -20.03 5.68
CA LYS A 71 7.81 -20.72 6.45
C LYS A 71 8.08 -20.77 7.97
N ARG A 72 9.36 -20.92 8.37
CA ARG A 72 9.79 -21.00 9.78
C ARG A 72 9.61 -19.68 10.55
N LEU A 73 9.69 -18.54 9.86
CA LEU A 73 9.62 -17.21 10.46
C LEU A 73 8.21 -16.60 10.38
N ARG A 74 7.30 -17.19 9.58
CA ARG A 74 5.92 -16.72 9.44
C ARG A 74 5.14 -16.76 10.76
N ALA A 75 5.42 -17.75 11.62
CA ALA A 75 4.74 -17.92 12.90
C ALA A 75 5.14 -16.83 13.92
N PHE A 76 6.37 -16.33 13.83
CA PHE A 76 6.89 -15.29 14.73
C PHE A 76 6.61 -13.86 14.24
N ALA A 77 6.14 -13.71 13.00
CA ALA A 77 5.97 -12.42 12.35
C ALA A 77 4.56 -11.82 12.50
N GLU A 78 3.62 -12.54 13.13
CA GLU A 78 2.25 -12.07 13.43
C GLU A 78 2.04 -12.00 14.94
N ASP A 79 2.74 -11.08 15.59
CA ASP A 79 2.34 -10.66 16.93
C ASP A 79 1.02 -9.87 16.88
N GLU A 80 0.38 -9.72 18.05
CA GLU A 80 -0.89 -9.00 18.17
C GLU A 80 -0.75 -7.52 17.74
N VAL A 81 0.44 -6.93 17.94
CA VAL A 81 0.76 -5.54 17.61
C VAL A 81 0.74 -5.32 16.09
N THR A 82 1.44 -6.16 15.33
CA THR A 82 1.48 -6.11 13.86
C THR A 82 0.08 -6.27 13.27
N ARG A 83 -0.74 -7.15 13.86
CA ARG A 83 -2.14 -7.33 13.44
C ARG A 83 -2.97 -6.06 13.69
N ALA A 84 -2.83 -5.44 14.86
CA ALA A 84 -3.53 -4.21 15.20
C ALA A 84 -3.09 -3.02 14.32
N ASN A 85 -1.79 -2.93 14.02
CA ASN A 85 -1.23 -1.93 13.11
C ASN A 85 -1.80 -2.09 11.70
N ARG A 86 -1.88 -3.32 11.20
CA ARG A 86 -2.47 -3.64 9.88
C ARG A 86 -3.96 -3.29 9.81
N ASP A 87 -4.74 -3.65 10.83
CA ASP A 87 -6.17 -3.31 10.88
C ASP A 87 -6.38 -1.79 10.87
N THR A 88 -5.58 -1.05 11.64
CA THR A 88 -5.64 0.41 11.64
C THR A 88 -5.24 1.00 10.28
N ALA A 89 -4.19 0.48 9.66
CA ALA A 89 -3.76 0.90 8.33
C ALA A 89 -4.86 0.72 7.28
N ILE A 90 -5.51 -0.45 7.26
CA ILE A 90 -6.63 -0.73 6.35
C ILE A 90 -7.78 0.26 6.56
N ARG A 91 -8.15 0.55 7.82
CA ARG A 91 -9.20 1.53 8.14
C ARG A 91 -8.84 2.94 7.65
N MET A 92 -7.60 3.37 7.87
CA MET A 92 -7.14 4.69 7.44
C MET A 92 -7.09 4.82 5.91
N GLY A 93 -6.63 3.78 5.21
CA GLY A 93 -6.67 3.73 3.75
C GLY A 93 -8.08 3.75 3.19
N PHE A 94 -8.99 2.96 3.76
CA PHE A 94 -10.40 2.98 3.39
C PHE A 94 -11.00 4.37 3.55
N LEU A 95 -10.75 5.03 4.69
CA LEU A 95 -11.22 6.41 4.92
C LEU A 95 -10.62 7.39 3.90
N ALA A 96 -9.33 7.28 3.59
CA ALA A 96 -8.69 8.10 2.57
C ALA A 96 -9.31 7.89 1.17
N GLY A 97 -9.63 6.65 0.82
CA GLY A 97 -10.36 6.31 -0.41
C GLY A 97 -11.75 6.92 -0.46
N LEU A 98 -12.51 6.87 0.64
CA LEU A 98 -13.81 7.52 0.74
C LEU A 98 -13.70 9.03 0.56
N ILE A 99 -12.79 9.69 1.27
CA ILE A 99 -12.55 11.13 1.12
C ILE A 99 -12.18 11.47 -0.33
N MET A 100 -11.33 10.68 -0.97
CA MET A 100 -10.95 10.92 -2.36
C MET A 100 -12.12 10.73 -3.32
N SER A 101 -12.99 9.74 -3.09
CA SER A 101 -14.20 9.55 -3.91
C SER A 101 -15.15 10.75 -3.82
N ILE A 102 -15.29 11.34 -2.64
CA ILE A 102 -16.08 12.58 -2.44
C ILE A 102 -15.44 13.74 -3.21
N ILE A 103 -14.13 13.91 -3.12
CA ILE A 103 -13.41 14.97 -3.86
C ILE A 103 -13.58 14.79 -5.37
N VAL A 104 -13.42 13.57 -5.90
CA VAL A 104 -13.65 13.27 -7.32
C VAL A 104 -15.08 13.61 -7.73
N PHE A 105 -16.08 13.24 -6.92
CA PHE A 105 -17.49 13.55 -7.18
C PHE A 105 -17.74 15.07 -7.24
N VAL A 106 -17.15 15.83 -6.32
CA VAL A 106 -17.28 17.30 -6.28
C VAL A 106 -16.55 17.97 -7.44
N VAL A 107 -15.43 17.43 -7.89
CA VAL A 107 -14.60 18.01 -8.97
C VAL A 107 -15.11 17.66 -10.37
N ALA A 108 -15.72 16.48 -10.54
CA ALA A 108 -16.17 15.98 -11.85
C ALA A 108 -17.06 16.93 -12.67
N PRO A 109 -17.94 17.78 -12.08
CA PRO A 109 -18.70 18.77 -12.83
C PRO A 109 -17.86 19.91 -13.42
N PHE A 110 -16.69 20.20 -12.84
CA PHE A 110 -15.81 21.29 -13.25
C PHE A 110 -14.77 20.83 -14.28
N GLU A 111 -14.27 19.61 -14.13
CA GLU A 111 -13.29 19.01 -15.04
C GLU A 111 -13.76 17.61 -15.42
N PRO A 112 -14.00 17.32 -16.72
CA PRO A 112 -14.35 15.98 -17.16
C PRO A 112 -13.23 15.01 -16.79
N LEU A 113 -13.47 14.19 -15.76
CA LEU A 113 -12.53 13.19 -15.29
C LEU A 113 -12.91 11.84 -15.88
N PRO A 114 -12.08 11.26 -16.78
CA PRO A 114 -12.29 9.89 -17.23
C PRO A 114 -12.39 8.94 -16.04
N ALA A 115 -13.31 7.98 -16.10
CA ALA A 115 -13.53 7.03 -15.00
C ALA A 115 -12.24 6.30 -14.57
N GLN A 116 -11.34 6.03 -15.51
CA GLN A 116 -10.03 5.44 -15.24
C GLN A 116 -9.13 6.36 -14.40
N ARG A 117 -9.08 7.66 -14.71
CA ARG A 117 -8.31 8.67 -13.97
C ARG A 117 -8.84 8.81 -12.54
N ALA A 118 -10.16 8.86 -12.40
CA ALA A 118 -10.85 8.88 -11.10
C ALA A 118 -10.52 7.63 -10.25
N ALA A 119 -10.66 6.43 -10.83
CA ALA A 119 -10.36 5.17 -10.15
C ALA A 119 -8.90 5.12 -9.70
N HIS A 120 -7.97 5.56 -10.54
CA HIS A 120 -6.55 5.60 -10.22
C HIS A 120 -6.27 6.51 -9.01
N LEU A 121 -6.84 7.71 -8.96
CA LEU A 121 -6.70 8.63 -7.83
C LEU A 121 -7.18 8.01 -6.51
N ILE A 122 -8.40 7.47 -6.51
CA ILE A 122 -9.02 6.88 -5.33
C ILE A 122 -8.17 5.70 -4.82
N PHE A 123 -7.76 4.83 -5.74
CA PHE A 123 -7.02 3.64 -5.41
C PHE A 123 -5.61 3.95 -4.89
N SER A 124 -4.88 4.86 -5.55
CA SER A 124 -3.54 5.27 -5.12
C SER A 124 -3.56 5.95 -3.76
N MET A 125 -4.53 6.83 -3.48
CA MET A 125 -4.66 7.47 -2.18
C MET A 125 -4.98 6.46 -1.08
N SER A 126 -5.94 5.55 -1.31
CA SER A 126 -6.31 4.53 -0.35
C SER A 126 -5.14 3.61 0.02
N LEU A 127 -4.46 3.05 -0.98
CA LEU A 127 -3.31 2.19 -0.74
C LEU A 127 -2.13 2.94 -0.13
N GLY A 128 -1.83 4.13 -0.64
CA GLY A 128 -0.71 4.93 -0.16
C GLY A 128 -0.82 5.26 1.33
N ILE A 129 -2.00 5.71 1.76
CA ILE A 129 -2.26 5.96 3.18
C ILE A 129 -2.21 4.67 4.00
N SER A 130 -2.75 3.56 3.47
CA SER A 130 -2.64 2.25 4.15
C SER A 130 -1.19 1.89 4.44
N PHE A 131 -0.32 1.90 3.43
CA PHE A 131 1.08 1.53 3.61
C PHE A 131 1.86 2.52 4.46
N LEU A 132 1.58 3.81 4.34
CA LEU A 132 2.21 4.83 5.16
C LEU A 132 1.87 4.63 6.64
N VAL A 133 0.58 4.48 6.97
CA VAL A 133 0.15 4.27 8.36
C VAL A 133 0.68 2.95 8.92
N PHE A 134 0.64 1.87 8.12
CA PHE A 134 1.20 0.60 8.52
C PHE A 134 2.69 0.73 8.84
N GLY A 135 3.47 1.29 7.91
CA GLY A 135 4.91 1.44 8.05
C GLY A 135 5.32 2.34 9.21
N LEU A 136 4.65 3.48 9.40
CA LEU A 136 4.91 4.37 10.53
C LEU A 136 4.63 3.68 11.87
N ARG A 137 3.51 2.96 11.97
CA ARG A 137 3.16 2.26 13.21
C ARG A 137 4.10 1.11 13.53
N GLU A 138 4.52 0.35 12.53
CA GLU A 138 5.55 -0.69 12.69
C GLU A 138 6.88 -0.10 13.15
N LEU A 139 7.26 1.06 12.61
CA LEU A 139 8.47 1.77 13.04
C LEU A 139 8.40 2.20 14.50
N PHE A 140 7.27 2.80 14.91
CA PHE A 140 7.06 3.23 16.30
C PHE A 140 6.92 2.07 17.28
N SER A 141 6.50 0.88 16.86
CA SER A 141 6.43 -0.29 17.74
C SER A 141 7.79 -0.97 17.99
N LEU A 142 8.83 -0.63 17.22
CA LEU A 142 10.16 -1.24 17.30
C LEU A 142 11.23 -0.34 17.93
N GLY A 143 10.93 0.95 18.10
CA GLY A 143 11.76 1.94 18.78
C GLY A 143 11.34 2.09 20.22
#